data_AF-R7Z2I3-F1
#
_entry.id   AF-R7Z2I3-F1
#
_cell.length_a   1.000
_cell.length_b   1.000
_cell.length_c   1.000
_cell.angle_alpha   90.00
_cell.angle_beta   90.00
_cell.angle_gamma   90.00
#
_symmetry.space_group_name_H-M   'P 1'
#
loop_
_entity.id
_entity.type
_entity.pdbx_description
1 polymer ?
#
loop_
_entity_poly.entity_id
_entity_poly.type
_entity_poly.pdbx_seq_one_letter_code
_entity_poly.pdbx_strand_id
1 'polypeptide(L)'
;MGSKNSDPRQIDGVGGATSTTSKVAIVASSQRPGIDVEYTFAQVAVGRDRVDYSGNCGNIASGVGPFALQEGLVRPEPGQRQMDIRIFNTNTSRTLVETVEVDEEGGFEEDGDYEIAGVKGSGSQIEVAFMNPAGSMTGRLFPTGNREDIIIVNYPQGGGGPFSVRASLVDAANPFIFVDASTMPLLSTALELRSLQFLAIIEDIRRAGAVLFGLASSTDAAADVRGTPKIALVSRPTAFPSNTCCDRAPDIHIIAFSMGLPHPSLQLTGAVCLGAAISMEGTVPYRIAASHLTLPPTPEPTPSPPDLGHYTPSKYDKGLWKKEICIEHNLLALAGNPGVQRFGCVRTSGGGTYLLECYHKIPRARLKAAGVVADILIAAGLGWALGKAARDTKRPEAYAAAVAKSFELRSEADRIVWRADKGGLHEILLESIREAVQERSQGPAYETKLYRSD
;
A
#
# COMPACT_ATOMS: atom_id res chain seq x y z
N MET A 1 -8.93 -4.89 -11.10
CA MET A 1 -8.58 -3.49 -10.77
C MET A 1 -9.39 -2.45 -11.50
N GLY A 2 -9.96 -2.70 -12.69
CA GLY A 2 -10.81 -1.71 -13.39
C GLY A 2 -10.08 -0.84 -14.41
N SER A 3 -8.79 -1.09 -14.71
CA SER A 3 -8.02 -0.25 -15.63
C SER A 3 -8.26 -0.51 -17.13
N LYS A 4 -9.08 -1.50 -17.50
CA LYS A 4 -9.27 -1.95 -18.89
C LYS A 4 -9.64 -0.79 -19.81
N ASN A 5 -9.16 -0.83 -21.05
CA ASN A 5 -9.36 0.23 -22.04
C ASN A 5 -8.83 1.58 -21.54
N SER A 6 -7.81 1.54 -20.68
CA SER A 6 -7.23 2.74 -20.09
C SER A 6 -8.24 3.61 -19.32
N ASP A 7 -9.21 3.00 -18.60
CA ASP A 7 -10.18 3.76 -17.80
C ASP A 7 -9.48 4.47 -16.61
N PRO A 8 -9.46 5.82 -16.58
CA PRO A 8 -8.84 6.55 -15.48
C PRO A 8 -9.68 6.50 -14.19
N ARG A 9 -10.94 6.06 -14.25
CA ARG A 9 -11.86 6.03 -13.11
C ARG A 9 -11.93 4.67 -12.42
N GLN A 10 -11.48 3.61 -13.07
CA GLN A 10 -11.53 2.24 -12.57
C GLN A 10 -12.93 1.79 -12.11
N ILE A 11 -13.99 2.31 -12.73
CA ILE A 11 -15.37 2.14 -12.26
C ILE A 11 -15.86 0.68 -12.40
N ASP A 12 -15.21 -0.09 -13.27
CA ASP A 12 -15.49 -1.52 -13.50
C ASP A 12 -14.45 -2.43 -12.81
N GLY A 13 -14.03 -2.06 -11.60
CA GLY A 13 -13.14 -2.90 -10.78
C GLY A 13 -13.01 -2.44 -9.34
N VAL A 14 -12.11 -3.12 -8.61
CA VAL A 14 -11.83 -2.86 -7.18
C VAL A 14 -10.82 -1.73 -6.94
N GLY A 15 -10.23 -1.18 -8.00
CA GLY A 15 -9.24 -0.10 -7.88
C GLY A 15 -9.92 1.23 -7.60
N GLY A 16 -9.31 2.06 -6.75
CA GLY A 16 -9.88 3.35 -6.36
C GLY A 16 -9.38 4.55 -7.17
N ALA A 17 -9.00 4.36 -8.44
CA ALA A 17 -8.54 5.40 -9.36
C ALA A 17 -7.31 6.23 -8.91
N THR A 18 -6.54 5.72 -7.95
CA THR A 18 -5.27 6.34 -7.52
C THR A 18 -4.14 5.33 -7.47
N SER A 19 -2.90 5.81 -7.47
CA SER A 19 -1.73 4.92 -7.37
C SER A 19 -1.65 4.16 -6.03
N THR A 20 -2.22 4.73 -4.96
CA THR A 20 -2.27 4.12 -3.62
C THR A 20 -3.38 3.07 -3.51
N THR A 21 -4.46 3.22 -4.27
CA THR A 21 -5.64 2.32 -4.26
C THR A 21 -5.72 1.39 -5.48
N SER A 22 -4.64 1.27 -6.26
CA SER A 22 -4.56 0.36 -7.42
C SER A 22 -3.38 -0.60 -7.33
N LYS A 23 -3.42 -1.47 -6.33
CA LYS A 23 -2.34 -2.37 -5.94
C LYS A 23 -2.85 -3.79 -5.77
N VAL A 24 -2.00 -4.77 -6.03
CA VAL A 24 -2.30 -6.20 -5.83
C VAL A 24 -1.15 -6.84 -5.07
N ALA A 25 -1.49 -7.65 -4.06
CA ALA A 25 -0.61 -8.60 -3.41
C ALA A 25 -1.01 -10.01 -3.84
N ILE A 26 -0.03 -10.80 -4.28
CA ILE A 26 -0.20 -12.23 -4.55
C ILE A 26 0.59 -12.94 -3.45
N VAL A 27 -0.11 -13.72 -2.62
CA VAL A 27 0.48 -14.39 -1.45
C VAL A 27 0.26 -15.89 -1.59
N ALA A 28 1.31 -16.68 -1.31
CA ALA A 28 1.26 -18.13 -1.31
C ALA A 28 2.14 -18.70 -0.19
N SER A 29 1.84 -19.90 0.30
CA SER A 29 2.75 -20.62 1.19
C SER A 29 4.09 -20.87 0.50
N SER A 30 5.20 -20.69 1.23
CA SER A 30 6.52 -20.95 0.67
C SER A 30 6.94 -22.40 0.87
N GLN A 31 7.78 -22.89 -0.05
CA GLN A 31 8.52 -24.15 0.09
C GLN A 31 10.00 -23.89 0.45
N ARG A 32 10.38 -22.63 0.63
CA ARG A 32 11.76 -22.24 0.93
C ARG A 32 12.03 -22.48 2.42
N PRO A 33 13.17 -23.09 2.78
CA PRO A 33 13.55 -23.23 4.18
C PRO A 33 13.58 -21.88 4.91
N GLY A 34 12.89 -21.80 6.04
CA GLY A 34 12.86 -20.59 6.87
C GLY A 34 12.04 -19.43 6.30
N ILE A 35 11.17 -19.67 5.31
CA ILE A 35 10.19 -18.69 4.82
C ILE A 35 8.80 -19.28 4.99
N ASP A 36 7.88 -18.50 5.55
CA ASP A 36 6.52 -18.93 5.80
C ASP A 36 5.65 -18.70 4.55
N VAL A 37 5.74 -17.52 3.94
CA VAL A 37 4.97 -17.16 2.73
C VAL A 37 5.80 -16.41 1.68
N GLU A 38 5.40 -16.52 0.42
CA GLU A 38 5.92 -15.73 -0.69
C GLU A 38 4.94 -14.62 -1.07
N TYR A 39 5.47 -13.43 -1.38
CA TYR A 39 4.71 -12.23 -1.71
C TYR A 39 5.19 -11.64 -3.04
N THR A 40 4.27 -11.48 -3.99
CA THR A 40 4.48 -10.72 -5.22
C THR A 40 3.59 -9.48 -5.24
N PHE A 41 4.21 -8.31 -5.29
CA PHE A 41 3.56 -7.04 -5.53
C PHE A 41 3.31 -6.80 -7.02
N ALA A 42 2.13 -6.25 -7.34
CA ALA A 42 1.86 -5.72 -8.67
C ALA A 42 1.18 -4.34 -8.56
N GLN A 43 1.82 -3.33 -9.15
CA GLN A 43 1.22 -2.01 -9.32
C GLN A 43 0.40 -2.02 -10.61
N VAL A 44 -0.90 -1.75 -10.51
CA VAL A 44 -1.73 -1.59 -11.71
C VAL A 44 -1.79 -0.11 -12.05
N ALA A 45 -1.52 0.22 -13.32
CA ALA A 45 -1.56 1.59 -13.80
C ALA A 45 -3.02 2.06 -13.89
N VAL A 46 -3.28 3.27 -13.39
CA VAL A 46 -4.59 3.93 -13.55
C VAL A 46 -4.61 4.61 -14.92
N GLY A 47 -5.70 4.44 -15.67
CA GLY A 47 -5.83 5.04 -17.00
C GLY A 47 -4.87 4.47 -18.04
N ARG A 48 -4.29 3.28 -17.81
CA ARG A 48 -3.43 2.55 -18.76
C ARG A 48 -3.57 1.05 -18.54
N ASP A 49 -3.54 0.29 -19.63
CA ASP A 49 -3.58 -1.18 -19.62
C ASP A 49 -2.20 -1.79 -19.33
N ARG A 50 -1.61 -1.47 -18.17
CA ARG A 50 -0.27 -1.94 -17.77
C ARG A 50 -0.24 -2.37 -16.31
N VAL A 51 0.45 -3.48 -16.06
CA VAL A 51 0.80 -3.98 -14.73
C VAL A 51 2.31 -3.94 -14.58
N ASP A 52 2.80 -3.47 -13.43
CA ASP A 52 4.21 -3.33 -13.13
C ASP A 52 4.59 -4.22 -11.93
N TYR A 53 5.53 -5.14 -12.16
CA TYR A 53 6.05 -6.10 -11.18
C TYR A 53 7.48 -5.77 -10.75
N SER A 54 8.05 -4.65 -11.19
CA SER A 54 9.49 -4.35 -11.02
C SER A 54 9.90 -3.94 -9.60
N GLY A 55 8.96 -3.77 -8.68
CA GLY A 55 9.24 -3.23 -7.36
C GLY A 55 8.46 -3.89 -6.23
N ASN A 56 8.73 -3.40 -5.02
CA ASN A 56 7.99 -3.73 -3.80
C ASN A 56 7.15 -2.53 -3.35
N CYS A 57 6.06 -2.78 -2.62
CA CYS A 57 5.34 -1.78 -1.84
C CYS A 57 5.31 -2.21 -0.38
N GLY A 58 6.10 -1.54 0.47
CA GLY A 58 6.18 -1.89 1.89
C GLY A 58 4.84 -1.74 2.64
N ASN A 59 4.02 -0.75 2.28
CA ASN A 59 2.69 -0.58 2.89
C ASN A 59 1.71 -1.72 2.54
N ILE A 60 1.92 -2.39 1.40
CA ILE A 60 1.15 -3.59 1.06
C ILE A 60 1.77 -4.82 1.70
N ALA A 61 3.11 -4.84 1.82
CA ALA A 61 3.82 -5.91 2.50
C ALA A 61 3.26 -6.09 3.91
N SER A 62 3.09 -5.01 4.70
CA SER A 62 2.59 -5.07 6.09
C SER A 62 1.22 -5.73 6.30
N GLY A 63 0.46 -6.01 5.24
CA GLY A 63 -0.80 -6.78 5.30
C GLY A 63 -0.63 -8.25 4.96
N VAL A 64 0.57 -8.70 4.56
CA VAL A 64 0.84 -10.07 4.10
C VAL A 64 0.85 -11.04 5.27
N GLY A 65 1.50 -10.70 6.39
CA GLY A 65 1.49 -11.48 7.62
C GLY A 65 0.07 -11.67 8.18
N PRO A 66 -0.70 -10.58 8.42
CA PRO A 66 -2.11 -10.68 8.80
C PRO A 66 -2.95 -11.55 7.85
N PHE A 67 -2.82 -11.33 6.54
CA PHE A 67 -3.51 -12.13 5.54
C PHE A 67 -3.13 -13.62 5.61
N ALA A 68 -1.85 -13.92 5.83
CA ALA A 68 -1.37 -15.29 5.94
C ALA A 68 -1.93 -16.03 7.16
N LEU A 69 -2.11 -15.34 8.29
CA LEU A 69 -2.81 -15.87 9.46
C LEU A 69 -4.31 -16.08 9.17
N GLN A 70 -4.99 -15.05 8.64
CA GLN A 70 -6.43 -15.09 8.38
C GLN A 70 -6.83 -16.18 7.38
N GLU A 71 -6.01 -16.42 6.35
CA GLU A 71 -6.22 -17.48 5.36
C GLU A 71 -5.66 -18.85 5.78
N GLY A 72 -5.02 -18.92 6.95
CA GLY A 72 -4.44 -20.15 7.49
C GLY A 72 -3.25 -20.69 6.67
N LEU A 73 -2.56 -19.82 5.94
CA LEU A 73 -1.29 -20.11 5.28
C LEU A 73 -0.16 -20.28 6.31
N VAL A 74 -0.31 -19.60 7.44
CA VAL A 74 0.53 -19.67 8.63
C VAL A 74 -0.40 -19.89 9.83
N ARG A 75 0.06 -20.67 10.82
CA ARG A 75 -0.72 -20.93 12.05
C ARG A 75 0.16 -20.69 13.26
N PRO A 76 -0.35 -19.98 14.28
CA PRO A 76 0.36 -19.84 15.54
C PRO A 76 0.37 -21.16 16.31
N GLU A 77 1.37 -21.33 17.18
CA GLU A 77 1.37 -22.41 18.17
C GLU A 77 0.26 -22.18 19.21
N PRO A 78 -0.30 -23.23 19.85
CA PRO A 78 -1.32 -23.07 20.88
C PRO A 78 -0.88 -22.11 22.00
N GLY A 79 -1.65 -21.04 22.21
CA GLY A 79 -1.38 -20.02 23.23
C GLY A 79 -0.32 -18.98 22.85
N GLN A 80 0.22 -19.01 21.64
CA GLN A 80 1.12 -17.99 21.12
C GLN A 80 0.35 -16.67 20.91
N ARG A 81 0.78 -15.60 21.58
CA ARG A 81 0.14 -14.26 21.51
C ARG A 81 0.85 -13.27 20.59
N GLN A 82 2.05 -13.60 20.14
CA GLN A 82 2.83 -12.80 19.19
C GLN A 82 3.61 -13.74 18.28
N MET A 83 3.68 -13.42 16.98
CA MET A 83 4.32 -14.28 15.99
C MET A 83 5.13 -13.47 14.96
N ASP A 84 6.33 -13.97 14.66
CA ASP A 84 7.13 -13.52 13.53
C ASP A 84 6.79 -14.34 12.28
N ILE A 85 6.37 -13.65 11.22
CA ILE A 85 6.05 -14.25 9.92
C ILE A 85 7.11 -13.82 8.90
N ARG A 86 7.87 -14.78 8.39
CA ARG A 86 8.94 -14.57 7.40
C ARG A 86 8.37 -14.62 5.99
N ILE A 87 8.50 -13.50 5.30
CA ILE A 87 7.89 -13.27 3.99
C ILE A 87 9.00 -13.09 2.95
N PHE A 88 9.02 -13.94 1.93
CA PHE A 88 9.92 -13.76 0.79
C PHE A 88 9.24 -12.93 -0.30
N ASN A 89 9.74 -11.71 -0.54
CA ASN A 89 9.29 -10.85 -1.62
C ASN A 89 9.89 -11.31 -2.95
N THR A 90 9.07 -11.85 -3.84
CA THR A 90 9.50 -12.40 -5.13
C THR A 90 9.95 -11.33 -6.14
N ASN A 91 9.45 -10.09 -6.02
CA ASN A 91 9.85 -8.99 -6.91
C ASN A 91 11.31 -8.58 -6.68
N THR A 92 11.73 -8.58 -5.41
CA THR A 92 13.03 -8.04 -4.98
C THR A 92 14.00 -9.12 -4.51
N SER A 93 13.54 -10.36 -4.37
CA SER A 93 14.29 -11.47 -3.77
C SER A 93 14.81 -11.14 -2.37
N ARG A 94 14.03 -10.37 -1.60
CA ARG A 94 14.36 -9.96 -0.23
C ARG A 94 13.37 -10.55 0.76
N THR A 95 13.85 -10.75 1.99
CA THR A 95 13.04 -11.28 3.09
C THR A 95 12.58 -10.13 3.97
N LEU A 96 11.32 -10.18 4.37
CA LEU A 96 10.69 -9.33 5.37
C LEU A 96 10.30 -10.20 6.55
N VAL A 97 10.28 -9.64 7.75
CA VAL A 97 9.67 -10.26 8.92
C VAL A 97 8.59 -9.35 9.43
N GLU A 98 7.39 -9.88 9.57
CA GLU A 98 6.27 -9.18 10.20
C GLU A 98 6.00 -9.79 11.56
N THR A 99 6.18 -9.00 12.60
CA THR A 99 5.79 -9.35 13.96
C THR A 99 4.37 -8.86 14.18
N VAL A 100 3.46 -9.80 14.44
CA VAL A 100 2.03 -9.56 14.60
C VAL A 100 1.53 -10.08 15.93
N GLU A 101 0.54 -9.40 16.50
CA GLU A 101 -0.19 -9.88 17.67
C GLU A 101 -1.25 -10.92 17.26
N VAL A 102 -1.44 -11.91 18.12
CA VAL A 102 -2.33 -13.06 17.91
C VAL A 102 -3.35 -13.09 19.05
N ASP A 103 -4.62 -13.26 18.71
CA ASP A 103 -5.72 -13.34 19.67
C ASP A 103 -5.76 -14.70 20.40
N GLU A 104 -6.71 -14.86 21.34
CA GLU A 104 -6.86 -16.12 22.10
C GLU A 104 -7.33 -17.31 21.26
N GLU A 105 -7.89 -17.04 20.08
CA GLU A 105 -8.44 -18.02 19.15
C GLU A 105 -7.41 -18.43 18.08
N GLY A 106 -6.23 -17.82 18.09
CA GLY A 106 -5.15 -18.04 17.12
C GLY A 106 -5.32 -17.24 15.81
N GLY A 107 -6.19 -16.23 15.81
CA GLY A 107 -6.36 -15.26 14.74
C GLY A 107 -5.43 -14.07 14.86
N PHE A 108 -5.37 -13.24 13.81
CA PHE A 108 -4.66 -11.96 13.88
C PHE A 108 -5.47 -10.98 14.76
N GLU A 109 -4.83 -10.42 15.78
CA GLU A 109 -5.41 -9.37 16.60
C GLU A 109 -5.41 -8.06 15.80
N GLU A 110 -6.57 -7.67 15.28
CA GLU A 110 -6.76 -6.47 14.46
C GLU A 110 -6.86 -5.20 15.33
N ASP A 111 -7.44 -5.32 16.53
CA ASP A 111 -7.73 -4.18 17.41
C ASP A 111 -6.48 -3.77 18.21
N GLY A 112 -6.30 -2.47 18.41
CA GLY A 112 -5.17 -1.92 19.18
C GLY A 112 -5.22 -0.40 19.26
N ASP A 113 -4.27 0.18 19.99
CA ASP A 113 -4.16 1.63 20.23
C ASP A 113 -3.02 2.28 19.42
N TYR A 114 -2.38 1.54 18.52
CA TYR A 114 -1.31 2.06 17.68
C TYR A 114 -1.88 2.88 16.51
N GLU A 115 -1.42 4.12 16.39
CA GLU A 115 -1.81 5.04 15.31
C GLU A 115 -0.65 5.28 14.33
N ILE A 116 -0.97 5.38 13.04
CA ILE A 116 0.00 5.76 12.00
C ILE A 116 -0.48 6.95 11.19
N ALA A 117 0.44 7.86 10.87
CA ALA A 117 0.13 9.04 10.09
C ALA A 117 -0.43 8.69 8.70
N GLY A 118 -1.58 9.26 8.35
CA GLY A 118 -2.27 9.03 7.08
C GLY A 118 -3.33 7.92 7.11
N VAL A 119 -3.44 7.19 8.22
CA VAL A 119 -4.57 6.30 8.50
C VAL A 119 -5.46 6.96 9.56
N LYS A 120 -6.79 6.78 9.44
CA LYS A 120 -7.75 7.29 10.42
C LYS A 120 -8.09 6.16 11.39
N GLY A 121 -7.94 6.40 12.69
CA GLY A 121 -8.15 5.42 13.74
C GLY A 121 -6.86 4.73 14.18
N SER A 122 -7.00 3.84 15.15
CA SER A 122 -5.94 2.98 15.67
C SER A 122 -6.16 1.52 15.29
N GLY A 123 -5.14 0.70 15.46
CA GLY A 123 -5.21 -0.76 15.31
C GLY A 123 -4.03 -1.43 16.01
N SER A 124 -3.92 -2.73 15.85
CA SER A 124 -2.77 -3.49 16.33
C SER A 124 -1.48 -3.06 15.61
N GLN A 125 -0.38 -2.98 16.37
CA GLN A 125 0.93 -2.65 15.82
C GLN A 125 1.47 -3.85 15.05
N ILE A 126 1.93 -3.61 13.82
CA ILE A 126 2.67 -4.59 13.02
C ILE A 126 4.08 -4.07 12.85
N GLU A 127 5.05 -4.77 13.42
CA GLU A 127 6.46 -4.43 13.22
C GLU A 127 6.96 -5.10 11.94
N VAL A 128 7.54 -4.32 11.03
CA VAL A 128 8.03 -4.81 9.75
C VAL A 128 9.54 -4.64 9.67
N ALA A 129 10.28 -5.74 9.80
CA ALA A 129 11.71 -5.77 9.63
C ALA A 129 12.09 -6.11 8.18
N PHE A 130 12.91 -5.26 7.56
CA PHE A 130 13.48 -5.52 6.23
C PHE A 130 14.84 -6.17 6.40
N MET A 131 14.96 -7.46 6.05
CA MET A 131 16.20 -8.21 6.25
C MET A 131 17.21 -7.91 5.14
N ASN A 132 18.43 -7.54 5.53
CA ASN A 132 19.52 -7.18 4.61
C ASN A 132 19.06 -6.20 3.50
N PRO A 133 18.55 -5.00 3.87
CA PRO A 133 17.87 -4.12 2.93
C PRO A 133 18.81 -3.48 1.91
N ALA A 134 20.12 -3.47 2.17
CA ALA A 134 21.12 -2.81 1.34
C ALA A 134 21.22 -3.38 -0.09
N GLY A 135 21.43 -2.48 -1.04
CA GLY A 135 21.69 -2.79 -2.45
C GLY A 135 20.52 -3.50 -3.13
N SER A 136 19.28 -3.04 -2.91
CA SER A 136 18.10 -3.74 -3.42
C SER A 136 18.02 -3.72 -4.95
N MET A 137 18.58 -2.70 -5.61
CA MET A 137 18.61 -2.60 -7.07
C MET A 137 20.03 -2.57 -7.66
N THR A 138 20.99 -2.00 -6.94
CA THR A 138 22.37 -1.77 -7.42
C THR A 138 23.39 -2.73 -6.83
N GLY A 139 22.99 -3.54 -5.84
CA GLY A 139 23.87 -4.44 -5.11
C GLY A 139 24.82 -3.73 -4.12
N ARG A 140 24.76 -2.41 -3.98
CA ARG A 140 25.56 -1.63 -3.03
C ARG A 140 24.69 -0.64 -2.28
N LEU A 141 25.00 -0.37 -1.02
CA LEU A 141 24.25 0.64 -0.25
C LEU A 141 24.48 2.07 -0.76
N PHE A 142 25.72 2.39 -1.14
CA PHE A 142 26.12 3.66 -1.74
C PHE A 142 26.69 3.37 -3.13
N PRO A 143 25.87 3.47 -4.21
CA PRO A 143 26.29 3.06 -5.54
C PRO A 143 27.45 3.89 -6.10
N THR A 144 27.51 5.18 -5.72
CA THR A 144 28.60 6.10 -6.07
C THR A 144 29.90 5.83 -5.28
N GLY A 145 29.81 5.05 -4.19
CA GLY A 145 30.88 4.89 -3.21
C GLY A 145 30.96 6.03 -2.19
N ASN A 146 30.23 7.13 -2.39
CA ASN A 146 30.22 8.28 -1.49
C ASN A 146 28.97 8.27 -0.60
N ARG A 147 29.09 8.79 0.62
CA ARG A 147 27.94 8.99 1.51
C ARG A 147 27.20 10.30 1.22
N GLU A 148 27.89 11.27 0.63
CA GLU A 148 27.35 12.53 0.13
C GLU A 148 27.95 12.80 -1.25
N ASP A 149 27.10 13.23 -2.19
CA ASP A 149 27.44 13.62 -3.54
C ASP A 149 26.90 15.03 -3.85
N ILE A 150 27.46 15.66 -4.87
CA ILE A 150 26.91 16.89 -5.47
C ILE A 150 26.23 16.53 -6.79
N ILE A 151 24.91 16.73 -6.86
CA ILE A 151 24.16 16.55 -8.10
C ILE A 151 24.16 17.88 -8.85
N ILE A 152 24.71 17.88 -10.07
CA ILE A 152 24.76 19.06 -10.95
C ILE A 152 23.64 18.96 -12.00
N VAL A 153 22.80 19.98 -12.09
CA VAL A 153 21.73 20.12 -13.09
C VAL A 153 22.14 21.22 -14.07
N ASN A 154 22.57 20.85 -15.27
CA ASN A 154 23.08 21.79 -16.28
C ASN A 154 21.99 22.49 -17.09
N TYR A 155 20.86 21.82 -17.34
CA TYR A 155 19.81 22.30 -18.22
C TYR A 155 18.42 22.08 -17.59
N PRO A 156 18.05 22.88 -16.58
CA PRO A 156 16.81 22.68 -15.85
C PRO A 156 15.59 23.04 -16.70
N GLN A 157 14.65 22.10 -16.79
CA GLN A 157 13.33 22.32 -17.38
C GLN A 157 12.44 23.16 -16.46
N GLY A 158 12.72 23.14 -15.15
CA GLY A 158 12.04 24.01 -14.16
C GLY A 158 12.37 25.50 -14.25
N GLY A 159 13.19 25.91 -15.24
CA GLY A 159 13.64 27.30 -15.42
C GLY A 159 14.81 27.68 -14.50
N GLY A 160 15.38 28.85 -14.77
CA GLY A 160 16.62 29.31 -14.13
C GLY A 160 17.89 28.86 -14.87
N GLY A 161 19.05 29.14 -14.28
CA GLY A 161 20.36 28.69 -14.77
C GLY A 161 20.78 27.35 -14.15
N PRO A 162 21.94 26.80 -14.56
CA PRO A 162 22.52 25.61 -13.93
C PRO A 162 22.61 25.76 -12.41
N PHE A 163 22.37 24.67 -11.68
CA PHE A 163 22.49 24.64 -10.23
C PHE A 163 23.01 23.29 -9.74
N SER A 164 23.40 23.23 -8.47
CA SER A 164 23.82 21.99 -7.83
C SER A 164 23.19 21.83 -6.46
N VAL A 165 22.89 20.59 -6.07
CA VAL A 165 22.36 20.26 -4.75
C VAL A 165 23.23 19.20 -4.06
N ARG A 166 23.30 19.26 -2.73
CA ARG A 166 23.91 18.18 -1.93
C ARG A 166 22.91 17.05 -1.74
N ALA A 167 23.33 15.81 -1.96
CA ALA A 167 22.46 14.66 -1.79
C ALA A 167 23.20 13.41 -1.31
N SER A 168 22.48 12.49 -0.68
CA SER A 168 22.92 11.11 -0.48
C SER A 168 22.13 10.19 -1.40
N LEU A 169 22.84 9.35 -2.15
CA LEU A 169 22.27 8.34 -3.04
C LEU A 169 22.34 6.98 -2.32
N VAL A 170 21.20 6.54 -1.77
CA VAL A 170 21.14 5.38 -0.86
C VAL A 170 20.22 4.32 -1.43
N ASP A 171 20.72 3.10 -1.56
CA ASP A 171 19.96 1.93 -2.01
C ASP A 171 19.74 0.98 -0.84
N ALA A 172 18.63 1.16 -0.12
CA ALA A 172 18.20 0.27 0.95
C ALA A 172 16.68 0.08 0.88
N ALA A 173 16.24 -1.17 0.69
CA ALA A 173 14.87 -1.58 0.37
C ALA A 173 14.35 -1.00 -0.97
N ASN A 174 14.49 0.29 -1.21
CA ASN A 174 14.21 0.97 -2.47
C ASN A 174 15.20 2.15 -2.63
N PRO A 175 15.77 2.42 -3.82
CA PRO A 175 16.73 3.50 -3.99
C PRO A 175 16.10 4.89 -3.83
N PHE A 176 16.74 5.72 -3.00
CA PHE A 176 16.37 7.12 -2.73
C PHE A 176 17.54 8.08 -2.94
N ILE A 177 17.23 9.24 -3.52
CA ILE A 177 18.05 10.44 -3.51
C ILE A 177 17.53 11.34 -2.39
N PHE A 178 18.30 11.49 -1.32
CA PHE A 178 17.98 12.41 -0.21
C PHE A 178 18.71 13.73 -0.40
N VAL A 179 17.97 14.77 -0.79
CA VAL A 179 18.51 16.09 -1.09
C VAL A 179 18.43 17.00 0.13
N ASP A 180 19.51 17.69 0.45
CA ASP A 180 19.54 18.74 1.46
C ASP A 180 18.70 19.93 0.97
N ALA A 181 17.53 20.14 1.60
CA ALA A 181 16.59 21.19 1.21
C ALA A 181 17.21 22.60 1.27
N SER A 182 18.24 22.81 2.11
CA SER A 182 18.94 24.11 2.21
C SER A 182 19.82 24.43 0.99
N THR A 183 20.11 23.43 0.15
CA THR A 183 20.90 23.59 -1.08
C THR A 183 20.06 23.71 -2.33
N MET A 184 18.73 23.68 -2.20
CA MET A 184 17.82 23.89 -3.32
C MET A 184 18.02 25.28 -3.94
N PRO A 185 17.81 25.44 -5.27
CA PRO A 185 17.98 26.73 -5.92
C PRO A 185 17.02 27.77 -5.33
N LEU A 186 17.48 29.02 -5.16
CA LEU A 186 16.69 30.11 -4.59
C LEU A 186 15.34 30.31 -5.27
N LEU A 187 15.25 30.05 -6.57
CA LEU A 187 13.98 30.11 -7.31
C LEU A 187 12.92 29.20 -6.68
N SER A 188 13.30 28.03 -6.17
CA SER A 188 12.37 27.04 -5.61
C SER A 188 11.75 27.45 -4.28
N THR A 189 12.36 28.37 -3.52
CA THR A 189 11.89 28.72 -2.17
C THR A 189 10.58 29.53 -2.20
N ALA A 190 10.29 30.18 -3.32
CA ALA A 190 9.07 30.96 -3.51
C ALA A 190 7.94 30.18 -4.21
N LEU A 191 8.20 28.92 -4.62
CA LEU A 191 7.24 28.12 -5.37
C LEU A 191 6.37 27.28 -4.45
N GLU A 192 5.10 27.12 -4.81
CA GLU A 192 4.23 26.15 -4.17
C GLU A 192 4.69 24.72 -4.48
N LEU A 193 4.64 23.83 -3.47
CA LEU A 193 5.12 22.45 -3.53
C LEU A 193 4.52 21.62 -4.69
N ARG A 194 3.30 21.95 -5.11
CA ARG A 194 2.58 21.26 -6.20
C ARG A 194 2.58 22.04 -7.51
N SER A 195 3.27 23.18 -7.59
CA SER A 195 3.38 23.96 -8.82
C SER A 195 4.16 23.19 -9.88
N LEU A 196 3.77 23.33 -11.15
CA LEU A 196 4.44 22.66 -12.27
C LEU A 196 5.94 22.95 -12.30
N GLN A 197 6.33 24.18 -11.96
CA GLN A 197 7.72 24.62 -11.95
C GLN A 197 8.52 23.92 -10.85
N PHE A 198 7.99 23.83 -9.63
CA PHE A 198 8.66 23.14 -8.54
C PHE A 198 8.82 21.65 -8.84
N LEU A 199 7.78 21.01 -9.37
CA LEU A 199 7.82 19.59 -9.75
C LEU A 199 8.83 19.32 -10.87
N ALA A 200 8.99 20.25 -11.81
CA ALA A 200 10.03 20.16 -12.84
C ALA A 200 11.45 20.22 -12.26
N ILE A 201 11.71 21.11 -11.28
CA ILE A 201 13.01 21.17 -10.58
C ILE A 201 13.32 19.84 -9.87
N ILE A 202 12.33 19.28 -9.16
CA ILE A 202 12.49 17.99 -8.47
C ILE A 202 12.78 16.86 -9.48
N GLU A 203 12.08 16.84 -10.61
CA GLU A 203 12.33 15.85 -11.65
C GLU A 203 13.70 16.02 -12.31
N ASP A 204 14.17 17.26 -12.52
CA ASP A 204 15.51 17.53 -13.05
C ASP A 204 16.60 16.97 -12.12
N ILE A 205 16.47 17.20 -10.80
CA ILE A 205 17.40 16.64 -9.81
C ILE A 205 17.32 15.12 -9.80
N ARG A 206 16.11 14.53 -9.82
CA ARG A 206 15.93 13.08 -9.82
C ARG A 206 16.57 12.44 -11.05
N ARG A 207 16.40 13.03 -12.24
CA ARG A 207 16.99 12.53 -13.49
C ARG A 207 18.50 12.58 -13.46
N ALA A 208 19.10 13.69 -13.03
CA ALA A 208 20.54 13.82 -12.88
C ALA A 208 21.09 12.85 -11.83
N GLY A 209 20.41 12.74 -10.69
CA GLY A 209 20.74 11.80 -9.63
C GLY A 209 20.62 10.35 -10.08
N ALA A 210 19.61 9.98 -10.88
CA ALA A 210 19.43 8.61 -11.40
C ALA A 210 20.61 8.15 -12.28
N VAL A 211 21.19 9.06 -13.06
CA VAL A 211 22.40 8.79 -13.85
C VAL A 211 23.59 8.54 -12.92
N LEU A 212 23.81 9.43 -11.95
CA LEU A 212 24.88 9.26 -10.96
C LEU A 212 24.70 7.97 -10.13
N PHE A 213 23.45 7.58 -9.86
CA PHE A 213 23.07 6.35 -9.17
C PHE A 213 23.43 5.09 -9.95
N GLY A 214 23.62 5.18 -11.27
CA GLY A 214 23.78 4.03 -12.16
C GLY A 214 22.46 3.33 -12.52
N LEU A 215 21.31 3.99 -12.31
CA LEU A 215 19.98 3.46 -12.65
C LEU A 215 19.47 3.93 -14.02
N ALA A 216 20.17 4.87 -14.66
CA ALA A 216 19.87 5.33 -16.01
C ALA A 216 21.16 5.69 -16.76
N SER A 217 21.20 5.46 -18.07
CA SER A 217 22.34 5.81 -18.93
C SER A 217 22.39 7.30 -19.30
N SER A 218 21.26 7.99 -19.20
CA SER A 218 21.13 9.43 -19.48
C SER A 218 19.94 10.01 -18.71
N THR A 219 19.88 11.34 -18.61
CA THR A 219 18.73 12.02 -18.02
C THR A 219 17.46 11.75 -18.83
N ASP A 220 17.53 11.63 -20.16
CA ASP A 220 16.40 11.25 -21.01
C ASP A 220 15.90 9.85 -20.71
N ALA A 221 16.79 8.86 -20.60
CA ALA A 221 16.42 7.51 -20.19
C ALA A 221 15.81 7.49 -18.78
N ALA A 222 16.29 8.34 -17.87
CA ALA A 222 15.71 8.45 -16.53
C ALA A 222 14.26 8.96 -16.56
N ALA A 223 13.88 9.80 -17.53
CA ALA A 223 12.52 10.34 -17.63
C ALA A 223 11.46 9.26 -17.89
N ASP A 224 11.83 8.18 -18.57
CA ASP A 224 10.96 7.04 -18.86
C ASP A 224 10.72 6.15 -17.63
N VAL A 225 11.60 6.23 -16.63
CA VAL A 225 11.56 5.45 -15.39
C VAL A 225 11.42 6.37 -14.18
N ARG A 226 10.22 6.96 -14.00
CA ARG A 226 9.92 7.84 -12.84
C ARG A 226 9.68 7.09 -11.53
N GLY A 227 9.66 5.76 -11.58
CA GLY A 227 9.46 4.91 -10.41
C GLY A 227 10.67 4.88 -9.49
N THR A 228 11.88 4.94 -10.06
CA THR A 228 13.16 4.69 -9.38
C THR A 228 14.30 5.49 -10.04
N PRO A 229 15.28 6.00 -9.27
CA PRO A 229 15.23 6.16 -7.82
C PRO A 229 14.11 7.12 -7.41
N LYS A 230 13.63 6.98 -6.18
CA LYS A 230 12.78 8.00 -5.55
C LYS A 230 13.63 9.19 -5.15
N ILE A 231 13.00 10.35 -4.94
CA ILE A 231 13.65 11.56 -4.46
C ILE A 231 12.89 12.11 -3.26
N ALA A 232 13.63 12.62 -2.27
CA ALA A 232 13.06 13.29 -1.12
C ALA A 232 13.92 14.51 -0.74
N LEU A 233 13.25 15.59 -0.32
CA LEU A 233 13.91 16.71 0.33
C LEU A 233 13.94 16.46 1.83
N VAL A 234 15.09 16.64 2.44
CA VAL A 234 15.28 16.54 3.89
C VAL A 234 15.72 17.86 4.48
N SER A 235 15.18 18.21 5.64
CA SER A 235 15.50 19.43 6.36
C SER A 235 15.47 19.20 7.86
N ARG A 236 16.06 20.13 8.62
CA ARG A 236 15.84 20.14 10.06
C ARG A 236 14.36 20.31 10.35
N PRO A 237 13.83 19.67 11.40
CA PRO A 237 12.52 19.98 11.92
C PRO A 237 12.42 21.47 12.26
N THR A 238 11.46 22.17 11.66
CA THR A 238 11.04 23.50 12.12
C THR A 238 9.99 23.35 13.22
N ALA A 239 9.80 24.39 14.04
CA ALA A 239 8.92 24.40 15.22
C ALA A 239 7.66 23.52 15.07
N PHE A 240 7.55 22.54 15.96
CA PHE A 240 6.55 21.48 15.91
C PHE A 240 5.20 22.01 16.39
N PRO A 241 4.11 21.94 15.60
CA PRO A 241 2.78 22.26 16.10
C PRO A 241 2.42 21.28 17.22
N SER A 242 1.95 21.78 18.36
CA SER A 242 1.56 21.03 19.57
C SER A 242 0.45 19.99 19.39
N ASN A 243 -0.03 19.77 18.16
CA ASN A 243 -1.27 19.04 17.86
C ASN A 243 -1.02 17.79 17.00
N THR A 244 0.15 17.17 17.13
CA THR A 244 0.47 15.88 16.51
C THR A 244 0.49 14.80 17.59
N CYS A 245 0.16 13.57 17.22
CA CYS A 245 0.02 12.40 18.10
C CYS A 245 1.32 11.91 18.76
N CYS A 246 2.40 12.71 18.71
CA CYS A 246 3.73 12.33 19.16
C CYS A 246 4.18 13.27 20.29
N ASP A 247 4.39 12.73 21.49
CA ASP A 247 4.97 13.47 22.64
C ASP A 247 6.44 13.87 22.42
N ARG A 248 7.05 13.42 21.32
CA ARG A 248 8.45 13.64 20.98
C ARG A 248 8.57 14.46 19.70
N ALA A 249 9.45 15.47 19.73
CA ALA A 249 9.83 16.20 18.53
C ALA A 249 10.49 15.26 17.51
N PRO A 250 10.19 15.40 16.20
CA PRO A 250 10.71 14.53 15.16
C PRO A 250 12.21 14.76 15.01
N ASP A 251 12.93 13.72 14.61
CA ASP A 251 14.39 13.82 14.42
C ASP A 251 14.73 14.48 13.07
N ILE A 252 13.90 14.34 12.05
CA ILE A 252 14.12 14.93 10.72
C ILE A 252 12.79 15.28 10.06
N HIS A 253 12.78 16.34 9.24
CA HIS A 253 11.65 16.65 8.37
C HIS A 253 11.93 16.18 6.94
N ILE A 254 10.94 15.57 6.29
CA ILE A 254 11.06 14.98 4.97
C ILE A 254 9.84 15.27 4.10
N ILE A 255 10.10 15.60 2.83
CA ILE A 255 9.10 15.65 1.76
C ILE A 255 9.53 14.68 0.67
N ALA A 256 8.84 13.54 0.58
CA ALA A 256 9.12 12.52 -0.42
C ALA A 256 8.27 12.70 -1.67
N PHE A 257 8.81 12.29 -2.83
CA PHE A 257 8.10 12.34 -4.10
C PHE A 257 7.97 10.94 -4.70
N SER A 258 6.84 10.69 -5.35
CA SER A 258 6.58 9.46 -6.09
C SER A 258 5.88 9.79 -7.40
N MET A 259 6.36 9.23 -8.50
CA MET A 259 5.75 9.41 -9.82
C MET A 259 5.57 10.89 -10.22
N GLY A 260 6.50 11.75 -9.78
CA GLY A 260 6.51 13.18 -10.07
C GLY A 260 5.61 14.04 -9.18
N LEU A 261 5.01 13.48 -8.12
CA LEU A 261 4.14 14.23 -7.19
C LEU A 261 4.59 14.04 -5.73
N PRO A 262 4.33 15.01 -4.84
CA PRO A 262 4.54 14.83 -3.41
C PRO A 262 3.73 13.64 -2.89
N HIS A 263 4.40 12.74 -2.19
CA HIS A 263 3.76 11.64 -1.50
C HIS A 263 2.97 12.20 -0.29
N PRO A 264 1.73 11.74 -0.03
CA PRO A 264 0.92 12.27 1.08
C PRO A 264 1.50 11.93 2.47
N SER A 265 2.43 10.99 2.54
CA SER A 265 3.17 10.57 3.73
C SER A 265 4.60 10.18 3.33
N LEU A 266 5.15 9.08 3.86
CA LEU A 266 6.38 8.43 3.40
C LEU A 266 6.08 6.97 3.03
N GLN A 267 6.67 6.47 1.94
CA GLN A 267 6.59 5.04 1.63
C GLN A 267 7.38 4.25 2.67
N LEU A 268 6.88 3.10 3.15
CA LEU A 268 7.60 2.30 4.15
C LEU A 268 9.03 1.93 3.71
N THR A 269 9.22 1.58 2.43
CA THR A 269 10.58 1.33 1.89
C THR A 269 11.46 2.59 1.91
N GLY A 270 10.87 3.77 1.77
CA GLY A 270 11.55 5.05 1.96
C GLY A 270 11.89 5.34 3.43
N ALA A 271 11.04 4.93 4.37
CA ALA A 271 11.33 5.01 5.80
C ALA A 271 12.51 4.12 6.19
N VAL A 272 12.58 2.90 5.66
CA VAL A 272 13.74 2.00 5.84
C VAL A 272 15.00 2.63 5.26
N CYS A 273 14.93 3.15 4.04
CA CYS A 273 16.07 3.79 3.39
C CYS A 273 16.55 5.04 4.14
N LEU A 274 15.60 5.84 4.65
CA LEU A 274 15.89 7.03 5.46
C LEU A 274 16.51 6.64 6.80
N GLY A 275 15.99 5.62 7.48
CA GLY A 275 16.55 5.10 8.72
C GLY A 275 17.99 4.61 8.54
N ALA A 276 18.25 3.84 7.48
CA ALA A 276 19.61 3.44 7.13
C ALA A 276 20.53 4.64 6.88
N ALA A 277 20.04 5.67 6.18
CA ALA A 277 20.82 6.88 5.91
C ALA A 277 21.10 7.69 7.20
N ILE A 278 20.10 7.91 8.05
CA ILE A 278 20.22 8.66 9.32
C ILE A 278 21.22 8.02 10.27
N SER A 279 21.38 6.69 10.22
CA SER A 279 22.30 5.96 11.08
C SER A 279 23.72 5.85 10.54
N MET A 280 24.01 6.47 9.39
CA MET A 280 25.33 6.42 8.76
C MET A 280 25.99 7.78 8.73
N GLU A 281 27.02 7.95 9.55
CA GLU A 281 27.81 9.18 9.61
C GLU A 281 28.30 9.62 8.22
N GLY A 282 28.19 10.91 7.92
CA GLY A 282 28.62 11.47 6.64
C GLY A 282 27.56 11.43 5.53
N THR A 283 26.36 10.88 5.77
CA THR A 283 25.22 11.09 4.86
C THR A 283 24.54 12.44 5.14
N VAL A 284 23.82 12.96 4.13
CA VAL A 284 22.99 14.15 4.24
C VAL A 284 21.91 14.00 5.33
N PRO A 285 21.12 12.90 5.37
CA PRO A 285 20.18 12.69 6.47
C PRO A 285 20.82 12.64 7.85
N TYR A 286 21.96 11.94 8.02
CA TYR A 286 22.69 11.90 9.29
C TYR A 286 23.06 13.30 9.78
N ARG A 287 23.60 14.15 8.90
CA ARG A 287 24.02 15.53 9.25
C ARG A 287 22.85 16.43 9.64
N ILE A 288 21.69 16.22 9.01
CA ILE A 288 20.51 17.07 9.19
C ILE A 288 19.71 16.68 10.43
N ALA A 289 19.67 15.39 10.78
CA ALA A 289 18.89 14.88 11.90
C ALA A 289 19.21 15.62 13.22
N ALA A 290 18.17 15.89 14.01
CA ALA A 290 18.24 16.55 15.31
C ALA A 290 18.78 15.63 16.41
N SER A 291 18.62 14.31 16.24
CA SER A 291 19.27 13.29 17.06
C SER A 291 19.84 12.19 16.17
N HIS A 292 20.91 11.56 16.63
CA HIS A 292 21.49 10.41 15.95
C HIS A 292 20.95 9.13 16.57
N LEU A 293 20.35 8.28 15.74
CA LEU A 293 19.85 6.98 16.16
C LEU A 293 20.99 5.97 16.14
N THR A 294 21.32 5.41 17.30
CA THR A 294 22.05 4.14 17.37
C THR A 294 21.08 3.04 16.97
N LEU A 295 21.32 2.39 15.83
CA LEU A 295 20.48 1.25 15.44
C LEU A 295 20.65 0.13 16.47
N PRO A 296 19.55 -0.52 16.91
CA PRO A 296 19.68 -1.80 17.58
C PRO A 296 20.40 -2.79 16.65
N PRO A 297 21.14 -3.78 17.19
CA PRO A 297 21.71 -4.83 16.37
C PRO A 297 20.62 -5.47 15.50
N THR A 298 20.92 -5.75 14.24
CA THR A 298 20.01 -6.50 13.37
C THR A 298 19.62 -7.79 14.11
N PRO A 299 18.31 -8.11 14.25
CA PRO A 299 17.89 -9.35 14.90
C PRO A 299 18.66 -10.53 14.30
N GLU A 300 19.25 -11.37 15.14
CA GLU A 300 19.91 -12.57 14.65
C GLU A 300 18.90 -13.40 13.84
N PRO A 301 19.26 -13.89 12.65
CA PRO A 301 18.42 -14.82 11.93
C PRO A 301 18.08 -15.97 12.87
N THR A 302 16.80 -16.26 13.03
CA THR A 302 16.39 -17.47 13.74
C THR A 302 17.08 -18.65 13.06
N PRO A 303 17.81 -19.50 13.81
CA PRO A 303 18.62 -20.55 13.22
C PRO A 303 17.73 -21.40 12.31
N SER A 304 18.22 -21.65 11.09
CA SER A 304 17.53 -22.55 10.17
C SER A 304 17.29 -23.89 10.86
N PRO A 305 16.15 -24.55 10.62
CA PRO A 305 15.92 -25.88 11.16
C PRO A 305 17.11 -26.80 10.81
N PRO A 306 17.50 -27.71 11.72
CA PRO A 306 18.68 -28.54 11.53
C PRO A 306 18.64 -29.28 10.19
N ASP A 307 19.79 -29.25 9.53
CA ASP A 307 20.07 -29.65 8.15
C ASP A 307 19.38 -30.98 7.76
N LEU A 308 18.23 -30.90 7.08
CA LEU A 308 17.63 -32.05 6.41
C LEU A 308 18.36 -32.28 5.08
N GLY A 309 19.56 -32.85 5.17
CA GLY A 309 20.26 -33.61 4.13
C GLY A 309 20.35 -32.98 2.73
N HIS A 310 21.57 -32.60 2.35
CA HIS A 310 22.04 -32.27 0.99
C HIS A 310 21.05 -32.53 -0.16
N TYR A 311 20.38 -31.46 -0.60
CA TYR A 311 19.68 -31.44 -1.89
C TYR A 311 20.71 -31.41 -3.03
N THR A 312 20.91 -32.55 -3.71
CA THR A 312 21.59 -32.60 -5.00
C THR A 312 20.64 -32.13 -6.10
N PRO A 313 20.97 -31.08 -6.89
CA PRO A 313 20.11 -30.63 -7.97
C PRO A 313 20.05 -31.70 -9.06
N SER A 314 18.90 -32.34 -9.24
CA SER A 314 18.68 -33.22 -10.39
C SER A 314 18.51 -32.37 -11.66
N LYS A 315 19.22 -32.77 -12.72
CA LYS A 315 19.11 -32.22 -14.08
C LYS A 315 17.65 -32.29 -14.54
N TYR A 316 16.96 -31.14 -14.57
CA TYR A 316 15.74 -31.00 -15.35
C TYR A 316 15.84 -29.83 -16.34
N ASP A 317 15.46 -30.20 -17.55
CA ASP A 317 15.42 -29.54 -18.85
C ASP A 317 15.57 -28.02 -18.95
N LYS A 318 16.57 -27.64 -19.75
CA LYS A 318 16.62 -26.36 -20.46
C LYS A 318 15.67 -26.43 -21.66
N GLY A 319 14.38 -26.30 -21.44
CA GLY A 319 13.40 -26.22 -22.52
C GLY A 319 12.02 -25.82 -22.00
N LEU A 320 11.41 -24.82 -22.64
CA LEU A 320 10.03 -24.33 -22.46
C LEU A 320 9.77 -23.31 -21.33
N TRP A 321 10.35 -22.12 -21.46
CA TRP A 321 9.69 -20.89 -20.98
C TRP A 321 9.65 -19.83 -22.09
N LYS A 322 8.96 -20.15 -23.17
CA LYS A 322 8.22 -19.15 -23.96
C LYS A 322 6.74 -19.44 -23.77
N LYS A 323 6.14 -18.77 -22.79
CA LYS A 323 4.69 -18.55 -22.77
C LYS A 323 4.49 -17.05 -22.71
N GLU A 324 4.23 -16.45 -23.87
CA GLU A 324 3.30 -15.32 -23.91
C GLU A 324 1.99 -15.84 -23.30
N ILE A 325 1.64 -15.34 -22.13
CA ILE A 325 0.31 -15.57 -21.57
C ILE A 325 -0.55 -14.44 -22.10
N CYS A 326 -1.30 -14.71 -23.17
CA CYS A 326 -2.47 -13.91 -23.52
C CYS A 326 -3.51 -14.11 -22.41
N ILE A 327 -3.58 -13.17 -21.47
CA ILE A 327 -4.66 -13.13 -20.49
C ILE A 327 -5.88 -12.51 -21.19
N GLU A 328 -6.90 -13.30 -21.47
CA GLU A 328 -8.23 -12.75 -21.75
C GLU A 328 -8.86 -12.30 -20.42
N HIS A 329 -9.01 -10.97 -20.29
CA HIS A 329 -9.27 -10.27 -19.03
C HIS A 329 -10.75 -10.33 -18.62
N ASN A 330 -11.07 -11.16 -17.63
CA ASN A 330 -12.29 -11.12 -16.81
C ASN A 330 -12.01 -11.75 -15.43
N LEU A 331 -12.43 -11.16 -14.31
CA LEU A 331 -12.33 -11.77 -12.97
C LEU A 331 -13.02 -13.16 -12.94
N LEU A 332 -14.02 -13.36 -13.79
CA LEU A 332 -14.69 -14.64 -14.00
C LEU A 332 -13.80 -15.69 -14.68
N ALA A 333 -12.81 -15.28 -15.48
CA ALA A 333 -11.84 -16.19 -16.07
C ALA A 333 -10.80 -16.65 -15.03
N LEU A 334 -10.45 -15.79 -14.06
CA LEU A 334 -9.64 -16.18 -12.89
C LEU A 334 -10.40 -17.16 -11.98
N ALA A 335 -11.71 -16.98 -11.83
CA ALA A 335 -12.59 -17.98 -11.21
C ALA A 335 -12.66 -19.32 -11.99
N GLY A 336 -12.26 -19.35 -13.25
CA GLY A 336 -12.09 -20.60 -14.01
C GLY A 336 -10.76 -21.32 -13.76
N ASN A 337 -9.78 -20.67 -13.13
CA ASN A 337 -8.47 -21.26 -12.89
C ASN A 337 -8.52 -22.24 -11.69
N PRO A 338 -8.17 -23.52 -11.87
CA PRO A 338 -8.19 -24.50 -10.77
C PRO A 338 -7.12 -24.24 -9.68
N GLY A 339 -6.11 -23.42 -9.96
CA GLY A 339 -5.08 -23.02 -8.98
C GLY A 339 -5.54 -21.97 -7.95
N VAL A 340 -6.71 -21.34 -8.13
CA VAL A 340 -7.24 -20.34 -7.20
C VAL A 340 -8.49 -20.91 -6.53
N GLN A 341 -8.39 -21.30 -5.26
CA GLN A 341 -9.45 -22.08 -4.62
C GLN A 341 -10.64 -21.22 -4.12
N ARG A 342 -10.41 -19.97 -3.69
CA ARG A 342 -11.44 -19.05 -3.14
C ARG A 342 -11.22 -17.59 -3.58
N PHE A 343 -12.28 -16.77 -3.54
CA PHE A 343 -12.33 -15.38 -4.04
C PHE A 343 -13.10 -14.45 -3.10
N GLY A 344 -12.63 -13.23 -2.89
CA GLY A 344 -13.37 -12.12 -2.28
C GLY A 344 -13.48 -10.92 -3.25
N CYS A 345 -14.60 -10.20 -3.24
CA CYS A 345 -14.87 -9.08 -4.16
C CYS A 345 -15.36 -7.83 -3.40
N VAL A 346 -14.53 -6.80 -3.24
CA VAL A 346 -14.90 -5.55 -2.54
C VAL A 346 -14.74 -4.35 -3.48
N ARG A 347 -15.73 -3.45 -3.53
CA ARG A 347 -15.81 -2.34 -4.49
C ARG A 347 -15.95 -0.98 -3.80
N THR A 348 -15.34 0.08 -4.34
CA THR A 348 -15.56 1.48 -3.96
C THR A 348 -16.27 2.27 -5.09
N SER A 349 -17.21 3.14 -4.73
CA SER A 349 -18.07 4.07 -5.50
C SER A 349 -18.58 3.65 -6.89
N GLY A 350 -19.92 3.59 -7.08
CA GLY A 350 -20.56 3.74 -8.41
C GLY A 350 -20.81 2.50 -9.30
N GLY A 351 -20.97 1.28 -8.76
CA GLY A 351 -21.26 0.13 -9.64
C GLY A 351 -21.50 -1.20 -8.91
N GLY A 352 -22.57 -1.20 -8.13
CA GLY A 352 -23.16 -2.43 -7.58
C GLY A 352 -23.50 -3.46 -8.67
N THR A 353 -23.72 -3.02 -9.92
CA THR A 353 -23.99 -3.91 -11.07
C THR A 353 -22.91 -4.95 -11.33
N TYR A 354 -21.62 -4.60 -11.20
CA TYR A 354 -20.52 -5.55 -11.41
C TYR A 354 -20.36 -6.53 -10.24
N LEU A 355 -20.61 -6.07 -9.01
CA LEU A 355 -20.60 -6.94 -7.82
C LEU A 355 -21.72 -7.99 -7.90
N LEU A 356 -22.91 -7.59 -8.35
CA LEU A 356 -24.04 -8.49 -8.60
C LEU A 356 -23.70 -9.51 -9.68
N GLU A 357 -22.96 -9.11 -10.72
CA GLU A 357 -22.52 -10.05 -11.77
C GLU A 357 -21.50 -11.08 -11.25
N CYS A 358 -20.54 -10.67 -10.42
CA CYS A 358 -19.60 -11.58 -9.75
C CYS A 358 -20.31 -12.56 -8.80
N TYR A 359 -21.29 -12.07 -8.04
CA TYR A 359 -22.14 -12.90 -7.16
C TYR A 359 -22.92 -13.97 -7.95
N HIS A 360 -23.39 -13.63 -9.15
CA HIS A 360 -24.14 -14.57 -9.98
C HIS A 360 -23.28 -15.58 -10.75
N LYS A 361 -22.05 -15.21 -11.13
CA LYS A 361 -21.23 -16.02 -12.05
C LYS A 361 -20.10 -16.81 -11.39
N ILE A 362 -19.67 -16.47 -10.16
CA ILE A 362 -18.68 -17.27 -9.41
C ILE A 362 -19.41 -18.36 -8.61
N PRO A 363 -19.00 -19.64 -8.68
CA PRO A 363 -19.60 -20.70 -7.87
C PRO A 363 -19.55 -20.36 -6.37
N ARG A 364 -20.67 -20.49 -5.65
CA ARG A 364 -20.80 -20.09 -4.24
C ARG A 364 -19.75 -20.70 -3.31
N ALA A 365 -19.36 -21.94 -3.54
CA ALA A 365 -18.31 -22.62 -2.77
C ALA A 365 -16.91 -21.96 -2.89
N ARG A 366 -16.73 -21.08 -3.89
CA ARG A 366 -15.48 -20.37 -4.16
C ARG A 366 -15.58 -18.87 -3.88
N LEU A 367 -16.76 -18.31 -3.62
CA LEU A 367 -16.95 -16.87 -3.32
C LEU A 367 -17.11 -16.67 -1.80
N LYS A 368 -16.10 -16.07 -1.17
CA LYS A 368 -15.98 -15.87 0.28
C LYS A 368 -16.51 -14.52 0.77
N ALA A 369 -16.49 -13.46 -0.04
CA ALA A 369 -16.92 -12.11 0.35
C ALA A 369 -17.37 -11.24 -0.84
N ALA A 370 -18.34 -10.33 -0.63
CA ALA A 370 -18.83 -9.34 -1.61
C ALA A 370 -19.24 -8.01 -0.93
N GLY A 371 -18.77 -6.84 -1.36
CA GLY A 371 -19.12 -5.55 -0.70
C GLY A 371 -19.03 -4.28 -1.58
N VAL A 372 -19.77 -3.22 -1.21
CA VAL A 372 -19.78 -1.88 -1.87
C VAL A 372 -19.50 -0.78 -0.84
N VAL A 373 -18.54 0.09 -1.13
CA VAL A 373 -18.17 1.30 -0.37
C VAL A 373 -18.58 2.51 -1.21
N ALA A 374 -19.27 3.52 -0.67
CA ALA A 374 -19.68 4.72 -1.41
C ALA A 374 -18.86 5.96 -1.00
N ASP A 375 -18.48 6.81 -1.96
CA ASP A 375 -17.64 7.99 -1.70
C ASP A 375 -18.33 9.09 -0.88
N ILE A 376 -17.47 9.77 -0.12
CA ILE A 376 -17.74 10.71 0.97
C ILE A 376 -17.86 12.13 0.44
N LEU A 377 -18.99 12.80 0.74
CA LEU A 377 -19.03 14.25 1.06
C LEU A 377 -20.40 14.73 1.58
N ILE A 378 -21.48 13.93 1.48
CA ILE A 378 -22.80 14.27 2.03
C ILE A 378 -23.23 13.31 3.18
N ALA A 379 -22.48 12.22 3.40
CA ALA A 379 -22.93 11.07 4.17
C ALA A 379 -22.51 11.01 5.65
N ALA A 380 -21.74 11.96 6.18
CA ALA A 380 -21.28 11.89 7.58
C ALA A 380 -22.44 12.07 8.59
N GLY A 381 -23.29 13.08 8.38
CA GLY A 381 -24.47 13.32 9.21
C GLY A 381 -25.56 12.26 9.02
N LEU A 382 -25.74 11.80 7.78
CA LEU A 382 -26.72 10.75 7.46
C LEU A 382 -26.32 9.40 8.07
N GLY A 383 -25.03 9.02 7.99
CA GLY A 383 -24.52 7.77 8.57
C GLY A 383 -24.65 7.71 10.09
N TRP A 384 -24.39 8.82 10.78
CA TRP A 384 -24.59 8.92 12.23
C TRP A 384 -26.07 8.83 12.63
N ALA A 385 -26.95 9.52 11.90
CA ALA A 385 -28.40 9.46 12.12
C ALA A 385 -28.97 8.07 11.84
N LEU A 386 -28.52 7.41 10.76
CA LEU A 386 -28.93 6.06 10.38
C LEU A 386 -28.51 5.03 11.43
N GLY A 387 -27.27 5.07 11.93
CA GLY A 387 -26.83 4.16 12.98
C GLY A 387 -27.50 4.40 14.34
N LYS A 388 -27.81 5.66 14.68
CA LYS A 388 -28.63 5.97 15.86
C LYS A 388 -30.05 5.39 15.73
N ALA A 389 -30.66 5.52 14.55
CA ALA A 389 -31.98 4.96 14.29
C ALA A 389 -31.95 3.41 14.27
N ALA A 390 -30.89 2.79 13.76
CA ALA A 390 -30.73 1.34 13.73
C ALA A 390 -30.67 0.69 15.12
N ARG A 391 -30.09 1.39 16.11
CA ARG A 391 -30.02 0.94 17.50
C ARG A 391 -31.27 1.23 18.33
N ASP A 392 -32.19 2.06 17.83
CA ASP A 392 -33.42 2.40 18.56
C ASP A 392 -34.47 1.29 18.42
N THR A 393 -34.33 0.25 19.24
CA THR A 393 -35.23 -0.91 19.28
C THR A 393 -36.65 -0.54 19.74
N LYS A 394 -36.87 0.66 20.28
CA LYS A 394 -38.19 1.15 20.69
C LYS A 394 -38.96 1.82 19.55
N ARG A 395 -38.29 2.21 18.45
CA ARG A 395 -38.89 2.87 17.27
C ARG A 395 -38.31 2.33 15.95
N PRO A 396 -38.53 1.04 15.63
CA PRO A 396 -37.96 0.41 14.44
C PRO A 396 -38.41 1.05 13.11
N GLU A 397 -39.57 1.70 13.08
CA GLU A 397 -40.13 2.41 11.92
C GLU A 397 -39.32 3.66 11.53
N ALA A 398 -38.69 4.34 12.51
CA ALA A 398 -37.89 5.53 12.27
C ALA A 398 -36.64 5.22 11.44
N TYR A 399 -36.08 4.03 11.63
CA TYR A 399 -34.94 3.53 10.85
C TYR A 399 -35.33 3.24 9.40
N ALA A 400 -36.45 2.54 9.18
CA ALA A 400 -36.92 2.23 7.83
C ALA A 400 -37.23 3.51 7.03
N ALA A 401 -37.83 4.52 7.68
CA ALA A 401 -38.08 5.83 7.08
C ALA A 401 -36.78 6.57 6.71
N ALA A 402 -35.74 6.48 7.54
CA ALA A 402 -34.44 7.10 7.26
C ALA A 402 -33.72 6.45 6.06
N VAL A 403 -33.77 5.13 5.95
CA VAL A 403 -33.21 4.39 4.80
C VAL A 403 -33.99 4.75 3.53
N ALA A 404 -35.32 4.72 3.57
CA ALA A 404 -36.16 5.08 2.42
C ALA A 404 -35.86 6.50 1.91
N LYS A 405 -35.75 7.48 2.81
CA LYS A 405 -35.39 8.87 2.47
C LYS A 405 -34.00 8.97 1.83
N SER A 406 -33.05 8.10 2.20
CA SER A 406 -31.73 8.06 1.57
C SER A 406 -31.78 7.59 0.12
N PHE A 407 -32.76 6.75 -0.26
CA PHE A 407 -32.98 6.31 -1.64
C PHE A 407 -33.70 7.36 -2.49
N GLU A 408 -34.51 8.24 -1.88
CA GLU A 408 -35.14 9.36 -2.59
C GLU A 408 -34.13 10.38 -3.15
N LEU A 409 -32.95 10.46 -2.53
CA LEU A 409 -31.83 11.32 -2.94
C LEU A 409 -30.94 10.66 -4.02
N ARG A 410 -31.21 9.41 -4.41
CA ARG A 410 -30.41 8.66 -5.39
C ARG A 410 -30.91 8.85 -6.83
N SER A 411 -30.17 8.25 -7.76
CA SER A 411 -30.51 8.29 -9.19
C SER A 411 -31.93 7.74 -9.45
N GLU A 412 -32.54 8.14 -10.56
CA GLU A 412 -33.90 7.68 -10.90
C GLU A 412 -33.97 6.16 -11.10
N ALA A 413 -32.90 5.55 -11.62
CA ALA A 413 -32.77 4.10 -11.73
C ALA A 413 -32.81 3.41 -10.35
N ASP A 414 -32.08 3.92 -9.36
CA ASP A 414 -32.09 3.38 -8.00
C ASP A 414 -33.46 3.55 -7.34
N ARG A 415 -34.13 4.67 -7.60
CA ARG A 415 -35.50 4.92 -7.12
C ARG A 415 -36.51 3.96 -7.75
N ILE A 416 -36.36 3.60 -9.01
CA ILE A 416 -37.21 2.61 -9.69
C ILE A 416 -37.01 1.23 -9.09
N VAL A 417 -35.76 0.79 -8.89
CA VAL A 417 -35.44 -0.52 -8.29
C VAL A 417 -35.94 -0.59 -6.86
N TRP A 418 -35.71 0.46 -6.06
CA TRP A 418 -36.26 0.58 -4.72
C TRP A 418 -37.78 0.46 -4.78
N ARG A 419 -38.49 1.33 -5.51
CA ARG A 419 -39.98 1.28 -5.57
C ARG A 419 -40.55 -0.04 -6.07
N ALA A 420 -39.81 -0.78 -6.90
CA ALA A 420 -40.28 -2.04 -7.45
C ALA A 420 -40.27 -3.19 -6.43
N ASP A 421 -39.47 -3.09 -5.36
CA ASP A 421 -39.35 -4.07 -4.25
C ASP A 421 -39.36 -5.55 -4.71
N LYS A 422 -38.69 -5.83 -5.83
CA LYS A 422 -38.73 -7.16 -6.43
C LYS A 422 -37.98 -8.16 -5.56
N GLY A 423 -38.70 -9.17 -5.09
CA GLY A 423 -38.13 -10.28 -4.32
C GLY A 423 -37.83 -9.95 -2.86
N GLY A 424 -38.52 -8.96 -2.26
CA GLY A 424 -38.32 -8.57 -0.85
C GLY A 424 -37.04 -7.76 -0.64
N LEU A 425 -36.64 -6.99 -1.65
CA LEU A 425 -35.40 -6.22 -1.66
C LEU A 425 -35.37 -5.17 -0.52
N HIS A 426 -36.53 -4.60 -0.17
CA HIS A 426 -36.65 -3.64 0.94
C HIS A 426 -36.29 -4.28 2.27
N GLU A 427 -36.88 -5.42 2.57
CA GLU A 427 -36.66 -6.13 3.83
C GLU A 427 -35.19 -6.56 3.95
N ILE A 428 -34.64 -7.15 2.89
CA ILE A 428 -33.23 -7.58 2.83
C ILE A 428 -32.27 -6.39 2.98
N LEU A 429 -32.55 -5.26 2.32
CA LEU A 429 -31.71 -4.07 2.45
C LEU A 429 -31.86 -3.42 3.82
N LEU A 430 -33.07 -3.39 4.39
CA LEU A 430 -33.30 -2.82 5.72
C LEU A 430 -32.62 -3.65 6.81
N GLU A 431 -32.70 -4.98 6.75
CA GLU A 431 -32.00 -5.86 7.67
C GLU A 431 -30.49 -5.77 7.49
N SER A 432 -30.00 -5.88 6.24
CA SER A 432 -28.57 -5.81 5.94
C SER A 432 -27.95 -4.47 6.34
N ILE A 433 -28.63 -3.35 6.05
CA ILE A 433 -28.14 -2.02 6.46
C ILE A 433 -28.27 -1.87 7.98
N ARG A 434 -29.30 -2.43 8.63
CA ARG A 434 -29.50 -2.31 10.07
C ARG A 434 -28.36 -3.02 10.78
N GLU A 435 -28.09 -4.27 10.42
CA GLU A 435 -26.96 -5.03 10.94
C GLU A 435 -25.63 -4.30 10.69
N ALA A 436 -25.43 -3.76 9.48
CA ALA A 436 -24.21 -3.03 9.14
C ALA A 436 -23.99 -1.73 9.95
N VAL A 437 -25.04 -1.08 10.47
CA VAL A 437 -24.93 0.20 11.19
C VAL A 437 -25.32 0.14 12.67
N GLN A 438 -25.90 -0.98 13.12
CA GLN A 438 -26.34 -1.19 14.50
C GLN A 438 -25.13 -1.34 15.44
N GLU A 439 -24.06 -2.00 15.03
CA GLU A 439 -22.94 -2.27 15.93
C GLU A 439 -21.94 -1.12 16.10
N ARG A 440 -21.58 -0.31 15.09
CA ARG A 440 -20.51 0.71 15.25
C ARG A 440 -20.59 1.94 14.33
N SER A 441 -21.65 2.73 14.41
CA SER A 441 -21.71 4.00 13.65
C SER A 441 -21.01 5.18 14.35
N GLN A 442 -19.68 5.19 14.35
CA GLN A 442 -18.92 6.44 14.29
C GLN A 442 -18.26 6.46 12.91
N GLY A 443 -18.82 7.22 11.96
CA GLY A 443 -18.40 7.15 10.56
C GLY A 443 -16.98 7.67 10.32
N PRO A 444 -16.35 7.34 9.17
CA PRO A 444 -16.38 6.05 8.50
C PRO A 444 -14.94 5.50 8.37
N ALA A 445 -14.68 4.39 9.05
CA ALA A 445 -13.63 3.44 8.74
C ALA A 445 -14.28 2.12 8.28
N TYR A 446 -13.44 1.29 7.67
CA TYR A 446 -13.66 0.14 6.81
C TYR A 446 -14.50 -1.03 7.34
N GLU A 447 -14.90 -1.86 6.36
CA GLU A 447 -15.15 -3.31 6.39
C GLU A 447 -16.39 -3.90 7.07
N THR A 448 -16.88 -5.00 6.46
CA THR A 448 -17.92 -5.87 7.01
C THR A 448 -17.59 -7.32 6.63
N LYS A 449 -17.36 -8.16 7.66
CA LYS A 449 -17.43 -9.63 7.60
C LYS A 449 -18.90 -10.04 7.56
N LEU A 450 -19.24 -11.15 6.88
CA LEU A 450 -20.53 -11.83 7.07
C LEU A 450 -20.31 -13.36 7.06
N TYR A 451 -20.58 -13.98 8.21
CA TYR A 451 -20.74 -15.42 8.37
C TYR A 451 -22.24 -15.76 8.41
N ARG A 452 -22.69 -16.64 7.50
CA ARG A 452 -23.67 -17.73 7.69
C ARG A 452 -24.00 -18.35 6.33
N SER A 453 -23.56 -19.59 6.12
CA SER A 453 -24.22 -20.53 5.21
C SER A 453 -24.42 -21.80 6.01
N ASP A 454 -25.66 -22.24 6.12
CA ASP A 454 -25.95 -23.66 6.31
C ASP A 454 -25.35 -24.46 5.14
#